data_AF-A0A409X940-F1
#
_entry.id   AF-A0A409X940-F1
#
_cell.length_a   1.000
_cell.length_b   1.000
_cell.length_c   1.000
_cell.angle_alpha   90.00
_cell.angle_beta   90.00
_cell.angle_gamma   90.00
#
_symmetry.space_group_name_H-M   'P 1'
#
loop_
_entity.id
_entity.type
_entity.pdbx_description
1 polymer ?
#
loop_
_entity_poly.entity_id
_entity_poly.type
_entity_poly.pdbx_seq_one_letter_code
_entity_poly.pdbx_strand_id
1 'polypeptide(L)'
;RRWFSDVLEFRRVLRRSGAVISGSFALQYFDRSFYAESDMDMFVRIGGVGPLCEFIRSQGYASVGHSHDYDECVAEGGAHIIKAALNITSFEDPLLGVYTFQKFVVWASGRVDILQVQVVVVDTEPIEHILFDFHSKDEEAERGVYGPPMLGVGFEVLMRDNLAVKNDSYLRIAEPFMWRTVGEFRKSLGLSRCK
;
A
#
# COMPACT_ATOMS: atom_id res chain seq x y z
N ARG A 1 -17.20 -5.65 -2.73
CA ARG A 1 -16.56 -6.45 -1.65
C ARG A 1 -16.31 -5.54 -0.45
N ARG A 2 -16.59 -6.00 0.78
CA ARG A 2 -16.30 -5.23 2.01
C ARG A 2 -15.05 -5.82 2.65
N TRP A 3 -13.93 -5.10 2.54
CA TRP A 3 -12.63 -5.50 3.09
C TRP A 3 -12.65 -5.51 4.63
N PHE A 4 -13.10 -4.41 5.23
CA PHE A 4 -13.17 -4.26 6.68
C PHE A 4 -14.60 -3.95 7.13
N SER A 5 -15.02 -4.49 8.27
CA SER A 5 -16.34 -4.21 8.85
C SER A 5 -16.36 -2.84 9.53
N ASP A 6 -15.27 -2.46 10.19
CA ASP A 6 -15.10 -1.15 10.83
C ASP A 6 -14.26 -0.20 9.97
N VAL A 7 -14.93 0.50 9.05
CA VAL A 7 -14.29 1.47 8.15
C VAL A 7 -13.78 2.71 8.88
N LEU A 8 -14.41 3.11 9.99
CA LEU A 8 -13.97 4.28 10.75
C LEU A 8 -12.69 3.98 11.51
N GLU A 9 -12.61 2.81 12.14
CA GLU A 9 -11.38 2.38 12.81
C GLU A 9 -10.27 2.10 11.81
N PHE A 10 -10.58 1.50 10.65
CA PHE A 10 -9.60 1.33 9.58
C PHE A 10 -8.93 2.66 9.21
N ARG A 11 -9.73 3.72 9.01
CA ARG A 11 -9.19 5.05 8.73
C ARG A 11 -8.28 5.48 9.87
N ARG A 12 -8.75 5.49 11.12
CA ARG A 12 -7.94 5.90 12.29
C ARG A 12 -6.61 5.16 12.37
N VAL A 13 -6.62 3.86 12.12
CA VAL A 13 -5.42 3.03 12.06
C VAL A 13 -4.48 3.50 10.95
N LEU A 14 -4.95 3.69 9.71
CA LEU A 14 -4.13 4.22 8.61
C LEU A 14 -3.41 5.53 8.99
N ARG A 15 -4.09 6.45 9.68
CA ARG A 15 -3.46 7.71 10.12
C ARG A 15 -2.43 7.51 11.20
N ARG A 16 -2.74 6.68 12.21
CA ARG A 16 -1.82 6.44 13.32
C ARG A 16 -0.58 5.67 12.87
N SER A 17 -0.74 4.74 11.93
CA SER A 17 0.37 3.96 11.37
C SER A 17 1.14 4.72 10.28
N GLY A 18 0.57 5.79 9.72
CA GLY A 18 1.14 6.47 8.57
C GLY A 18 1.06 5.64 7.28
N ALA A 19 0.21 4.62 7.24
CA ALA A 19 0.11 3.71 6.11
C ALA A 19 -0.56 4.35 4.89
N VAL A 20 -0.18 3.87 3.71
CA VAL A 20 -0.65 4.32 2.40
C VAL A 20 -1.20 3.13 1.64
N ILE A 21 -2.40 3.24 1.10
CA ILE A 21 -2.99 2.23 0.23
C ILE A 21 -2.42 2.40 -1.19
N SER A 22 -2.07 1.31 -1.84
CA SER A 22 -1.46 1.28 -3.17
C SER A 22 -2.02 0.16 -4.06
N GLY A 23 -1.40 -0.05 -5.21
CA GLY A 23 -1.61 -1.19 -6.10
C GLY A 23 -2.96 -1.19 -6.80
N SER A 24 -3.44 -2.39 -7.13
CA SER A 24 -4.66 -2.58 -7.94
C SER A 24 -5.92 -2.01 -7.26
N PHE A 25 -5.95 -1.95 -5.92
CA PHE A 25 -7.02 -1.30 -5.17
C PHE A 25 -7.01 0.23 -5.33
N ALA A 26 -5.83 0.86 -5.40
CA ALA A 26 -5.72 2.28 -5.70
C ALA A 26 -6.23 2.59 -7.12
N LEU A 27 -5.83 1.78 -8.10
CA LEU A 27 -6.29 1.89 -9.49
C LEU A 27 -7.80 1.77 -9.62
N GLN A 28 -8.40 0.78 -8.97
CA GLN A 28 -9.86 0.60 -8.89
C GLN A 28 -10.57 1.89 -8.44
N TYR A 29 -10.03 2.58 -7.45
CA TYR A 29 -10.61 3.83 -6.96
C TYR A 29 -10.54 4.96 -8.01
N PHE A 30 -9.40 5.11 -8.69
CA PHE A 30 -9.22 6.16 -9.70
C PHE A 30 -9.97 5.87 -11.00
N ASP A 31 -9.95 4.63 -11.48
CA ASP A 31 -10.60 4.20 -12.72
C ASP A 31 -12.11 4.03 -12.56
N ARG A 32 -12.61 4.02 -11.31
CA ARG A 32 -14.02 3.71 -10.98
C ARG A 32 -14.50 2.36 -11.55
N SER A 33 -13.55 1.45 -11.78
CA SER A 33 -13.78 0.09 -12.29
C SER A 33 -13.72 -0.95 -11.17
N PHE A 34 -14.21 -2.17 -11.42
CA PHE A 34 -14.15 -3.27 -10.46
C PHE A 34 -13.23 -4.38 -10.94
N TYR A 35 -12.13 -4.60 -10.24
CA TYR A 35 -11.19 -5.71 -10.49
C TYR A 35 -11.47 -6.84 -9.52
N ALA A 36 -12.07 -7.92 -10.01
CA ALA A 36 -12.54 -9.06 -9.21
C ALA A 36 -11.41 -9.88 -8.57
N GLU A 37 -10.16 -9.66 -8.94
CA GLU A 37 -8.99 -10.35 -8.39
C GLU A 37 -8.00 -9.35 -7.77
N SER A 38 -8.46 -8.12 -7.50
CA SER A 38 -7.61 -7.12 -6.87
C SER A 38 -7.31 -7.44 -5.41
N ASP A 39 -6.02 -7.39 -5.10
CA ASP A 39 -5.49 -7.38 -3.75
C ASP A 39 -5.43 -5.95 -3.21
N MET A 40 -5.38 -5.83 -1.89
CA MET A 40 -5.17 -4.56 -1.21
C MET A 40 -3.74 -4.46 -0.72
N ASP A 41 -2.95 -3.61 -1.37
CA ASP A 41 -1.57 -3.34 -0.96
C ASP A 41 -1.52 -2.12 -0.03
N MET A 42 -0.82 -2.26 1.09
CA MET A 42 -0.62 -1.20 2.06
C MET A 42 0.86 -1.06 2.40
N PHE A 43 1.41 0.14 2.22
CA PHE A 43 2.77 0.46 2.56
C PHE A 43 2.81 1.20 3.89
N VAL A 44 3.73 0.84 4.78
CA VAL A 44 3.81 1.41 6.12
C VAL A 44 5.26 1.46 6.60
N ARG A 45 5.61 2.47 7.41
CA ARG A 45 6.90 2.48 8.10
C ARG A 45 6.92 1.49 9.25
N ILE A 46 8.10 1.03 9.62
CA ILE A 46 8.30 0.10 10.75
C ILE A 46 7.50 0.48 12.01
N GLY A 47 7.50 1.75 12.43
CA GLY A 47 6.79 2.18 13.64
C GLY A 47 5.26 2.05 13.59
N GLY A 48 4.68 1.92 12.39
CA GLY A 48 3.24 1.80 12.17
C GLY A 48 2.74 0.37 11.97
N VAL A 49 3.64 -0.62 11.84
CA VAL A 49 3.30 -2.01 11.50
C VAL A 49 2.37 -2.65 12.52
N GLY A 50 2.69 -2.53 13.81
CA GLY A 50 1.96 -3.22 14.90
C GLY A 50 0.47 -2.88 14.89
N PRO A 51 0.09 -1.60 15.07
CA PRO A 51 -1.31 -1.19 15.05
C PRO A 51 -2.05 -1.55 13.75
N LEU A 52 -1.36 -1.55 12.61
CA LEU A 52 -1.95 -1.90 11.32
C LEU A 52 -2.26 -3.40 11.22
N CYS A 53 -1.28 -4.25 11.50
CA CYS A 53 -1.44 -5.71 11.43
C CYS A 53 -2.42 -6.22 12.50
N GLU A 54 -2.39 -5.66 13.72
CA GLU A 54 -3.37 -5.97 14.77
C GLU A 54 -4.80 -5.63 14.34
N PHE A 55 -4.99 -4.47 13.70
CA PHE A 55 -6.28 -4.12 13.12
C PHE A 55 -6.71 -5.14 12.06
N ILE A 56 -5.86 -5.46 11.09
CA ILE A 56 -6.18 -6.42 10.02
C ILE A 56 -6.61 -7.77 10.62
N ARG A 57 -5.86 -8.28 11.61
CA ARG A 57 -6.21 -9.50 12.36
C ARG A 57 -7.57 -9.40 13.04
N SER A 58 -7.85 -8.28 13.71
CA SER A 58 -9.15 -8.04 14.38
C SER A 58 -10.35 -8.09 13.41
N GLN A 59 -10.12 -7.86 12.12
CA GLN A 59 -11.14 -7.93 11.08
C GLN A 59 -11.35 -9.35 10.52
N GLY A 60 -10.71 -10.35 11.10
CA GLY A 60 -10.83 -11.77 10.74
C GLY A 60 -9.92 -12.22 9.61
N TYR A 61 -8.82 -11.50 9.37
CA TYR A 61 -7.76 -11.94 8.47
C TYR A 61 -6.73 -12.77 9.23
N ALA A 62 -6.27 -13.86 8.63
CA ALA A 62 -5.14 -14.65 9.10
C ALA A 62 -3.90 -14.32 8.27
N SER A 63 -2.73 -14.24 8.90
CA SER A 63 -1.48 -14.16 8.15
C SER A 63 -1.21 -15.49 7.44
N VAL A 64 -0.61 -15.41 6.25
CA VAL A 64 -0.30 -16.58 5.42
C VAL A 64 1.11 -16.45 4.85
N GLY A 65 1.86 -17.56 4.85
CA GLY A 65 3.22 -17.65 4.32
C GLY A 65 4.14 -18.45 5.25
N HIS A 66 5.19 -19.08 4.72
CA HIS A 66 6.13 -19.91 5.51
C HIS A 66 7.45 -19.19 5.89
N SER A 67 7.77 -18.04 5.27
CA SER A 67 9.03 -17.30 5.53
C SER A 67 8.83 -15.85 5.95
N HIS A 68 7.59 -15.35 5.85
CA HIS A 68 7.19 -13.98 6.19
C HIS A 68 5.78 -13.99 6.79
N ASP A 69 5.47 -14.98 7.62
CA ASP A 69 4.29 -14.92 8.47
C ASP A 69 4.50 -13.79 9.49
N TYR A 70 3.53 -12.89 9.60
CA TYR A 70 3.58 -11.84 10.61
C TYR A 70 3.59 -12.42 12.04
N ASP A 71 2.86 -13.51 12.28
CA ASP A 71 2.75 -14.12 13.61
C ASP A 71 4.06 -14.77 14.05
N GLU A 72 4.69 -15.54 13.15
CA GLU A 72 6.03 -16.08 13.38
C GLU A 72 7.05 -14.94 13.53
N CYS A 73 6.96 -13.91 12.68
CA CYS A 73 7.83 -12.75 12.76
C CYS A 73 7.75 -12.05 14.11
N VAL A 74 6.55 -11.85 14.67
CA VAL A 74 6.37 -11.26 16.01
C VAL A 74 6.92 -12.20 17.10
N ALA A 75 6.70 -13.51 16.98
CA ALA A 75 7.20 -14.50 17.94
C ALA A 75 8.73 -14.60 17.96
N GLU A 76 9.39 -14.43 16.82
CA GLU A 76 10.85 -14.49 16.65
C GLU A 76 11.57 -13.15 16.88
N GLY A 77 10.88 -12.16 17.45
CA GLY A 77 11.49 -10.87 17.80
C GLY A 77 11.50 -9.83 16.69
N GLY A 78 10.70 -10.02 15.64
CA GLY A 78 10.44 -9.04 14.58
C GLY A 78 11.55 -8.97 13.55
N ALA A 79 11.58 -9.89 12.58
CA ALA A 79 12.54 -9.87 11.48
C ALA A 79 12.65 -8.51 10.76
N HIS A 80 11.54 -7.78 10.59
CA HIS A 80 11.55 -6.43 10.01
C HIS A 80 12.22 -5.39 10.94
N ILE A 81 12.14 -5.58 12.26
CA ILE A 81 12.83 -4.75 13.27
C ILE A 81 14.32 -5.00 13.24
N ILE A 82 14.72 -6.28 13.21
CA ILE A 82 16.12 -6.68 13.09
C ILE A 82 16.69 -6.12 11.78
N LYS A 83 15.96 -6.29 10.67
CA LYS A 83 16.38 -5.76 9.37
C LYS A 83 16.55 -4.25 9.40
N ALA A 84 15.61 -3.52 9.99
CA ALA A 84 15.72 -2.06 10.14
C ALA A 84 16.93 -1.65 11.00
N ALA A 85 17.18 -2.34 12.11
CA ALA A 85 18.31 -2.05 12.99
C ALA A 85 19.67 -2.33 12.34
N LEU A 86 19.73 -3.33 11.46
CA LEU A 86 20.93 -3.68 10.69
C LEU A 86 21.08 -2.87 9.39
N ASN A 87 20.06 -2.13 8.99
CA ASN A 87 20.08 -1.37 7.75
C ASN A 87 20.95 -0.11 7.91
N ILE A 88 22.21 -0.20 7.50
CA ILE A 88 23.16 0.91 7.58
C ILE A 88 22.81 2.00 6.54
N THR A 89 22.15 1.63 5.44
CA THR A 89 21.75 2.52 4.36
C THR A 89 20.34 2.19 3.83
N SER A 90 19.31 2.79 4.43
CA SER A 90 17.90 2.71 3.96
C SER A 90 17.69 3.13 2.49
N PHE A 91 18.73 3.70 1.86
CA PHE A 91 18.80 4.05 0.44
C PHE A 91 18.99 2.86 -0.51
N GLU A 92 19.62 1.76 -0.07
CA GLU A 92 19.94 0.62 -0.96
C GLU A 92 18.90 -0.50 -0.87
N ASP A 93 18.36 -0.75 0.33
CA ASP A 93 17.30 -1.73 0.55
C ASP A 93 16.25 -1.19 1.55
N PRO A 94 15.32 -0.34 1.08
CA PRO A 94 14.27 0.22 1.94
C PRO A 94 13.22 -0.81 2.35
N LEU A 95 13.15 -2.01 1.75
CA LEU A 95 12.12 -3.01 2.01
C LEU A 95 12.45 -3.81 3.27
N LEU A 96 11.67 -3.66 4.33
CA LEU A 96 11.90 -4.34 5.61
C LEU A 96 11.15 -5.66 5.76
N GLY A 97 10.02 -5.81 5.07
CA GLY A 97 9.21 -7.03 5.13
C GLY A 97 7.94 -6.93 4.29
N VAL A 98 7.37 -8.07 3.95
CA VAL A 98 6.09 -8.17 3.24
C VAL A 98 5.24 -9.20 3.96
N TYR A 99 4.08 -8.79 4.46
CA TYR A 99 3.16 -9.66 5.17
C TYR A 99 1.86 -9.82 4.39
N THR A 100 1.47 -11.07 4.15
CA THR A 100 0.22 -11.37 3.44
C THR A 100 -0.83 -11.85 4.43
N PHE A 101 -2.02 -11.29 4.32
CA PHE A 101 -3.18 -11.60 5.16
C PHE A 101 -4.35 -12.01 4.28
N GLN A 102 -5.01 -13.12 4.62
CA GLN A 102 -6.15 -13.63 3.87
C GLN A 102 -7.40 -13.79 4.74
N LYS A 103 -8.56 -13.56 4.11
CA LYS A 103 -9.88 -13.75 4.72
C LYS A 103 -10.84 -14.37 3.72
N PHE A 104 -11.54 -15.41 4.14
CA PHE A 104 -12.61 -16.02 3.37
C PHE A 104 -13.92 -15.26 3.57
N VAL A 105 -14.63 -14.99 2.47
CA VAL A 105 -15.96 -14.36 2.47
C VAL A 105 -16.93 -15.30 1.78
N VAL A 106 -17.91 -15.78 2.54
CA VAL A 106 -18.99 -16.63 2.05
C VAL A 106 -20.18 -15.75 1.68
N TRP A 107 -20.65 -15.88 0.45
CA TRP A 107 -21.81 -15.16 -0.07
C TRP A 107 -23.08 -16.00 0.11
N ALA A 108 -24.25 -15.35 0.13
CA ALA A 108 -25.55 -16.03 0.21
C ALA A 108 -25.79 -17.01 -0.96
N SER A 109 -25.10 -16.82 -2.09
CA SER A 109 -25.11 -17.73 -3.23
C SER A 109 -24.29 -19.01 -3.03
N GLY A 110 -23.60 -19.17 -1.90
CA GLY A 110 -22.64 -20.25 -1.66
C GLY A 110 -21.26 -20.02 -2.28
N ARG A 111 -21.07 -18.92 -3.03
CA ARG A 111 -19.75 -18.52 -3.53
C ARG A 111 -18.83 -18.19 -2.35
N VAL A 112 -17.58 -18.61 -2.44
CA VAL A 112 -16.51 -18.23 -1.52
C VAL A 112 -15.51 -17.36 -2.29
N ASP A 113 -15.25 -16.16 -1.79
CA ASP A 113 -14.15 -15.31 -2.25
C ASP A 113 -13.05 -15.27 -1.20
N ILE A 114 -11.81 -15.14 -1.64
CA ILE A 114 -10.66 -14.84 -0.77
C ILE A 114 -10.35 -13.36 -0.95
N LEU A 115 -10.26 -12.64 0.17
CA LEU A 115 -9.73 -11.28 0.21
C LEU A 115 -8.29 -11.35 0.70
N GLN A 116 -7.38 -10.71 -0.03
CA GLN A 116 -5.96 -10.69 0.30
C GLN A 116 -5.46 -9.25 0.51
N VAL A 117 -4.84 -9.04 1.66
CA VAL A 117 -4.22 -7.78 2.05
C VAL A 117 -2.72 -8.02 2.14
N GLN A 118 -1.92 -7.23 1.44
CA GLN A 118 -0.46 -7.23 1.55
C GLN A 118 0.00 -5.99 2.30
N VAL A 119 0.78 -6.17 3.36
CA VAL A 119 1.41 -5.10 4.13
C VAL A 119 2.90 -5.09 3.81
N VAL A 120 3.34 -4.04 3.12
CA VAL A 120 4.74 -3.81 2.76
C VAL A 120 5.35 -2.85 3.77
N VAL A 121 6.34 -3.33 4.49
CA VAL A 121 7.05 -2.57 5.52
C VAL A 121 8.28 -1.94 4.91
N VAL A 122 8.42 -0.64 5.07
CA VAL A 122 9.53 0.13 4.48
C VAL A 122 10.24 0.99 5.52
N ASP A 123 11.51 1.25 5.29
CA ASP A 123 12.32 2.10 6.15
C ASP A 123 12.24 3.59 5.75
N THR A 124 11.82 3.87 4.52
CA THR A 124 11.61 5.22 3.97
C THR A 124 10.15 5.66 4.09
N GLU A 125 9.82 6.89 3.67
CA GLU A 125 8.41 7.32 3.67
C GLU A 125 7.62 6.53 2.60
N PRO A 126 6.46 5.91 2.92
CA PRO A 126 5.74 5.05 1.98
C PRO A 126 5.41 5.68 0.63
N ILE A 127 5.04 6.97 0.60
CA ILE A 127 4.81 7.67 -0.67
C ILE A 127 6.12 7.73 -1.46
N GLU A 128 7.21 8.16 -0.83
CA GLU A 128 8.51 8.24 -1.47
C GLU A 128 8.98 6.89 -2.01
N HIS A 129 8.83 5.83 -1.23
CA HIS A 129 9.14 4.47 -1.64
C HIS A 129 8.34 4.04 -2.88
N ILE A 130 7.02 4.26 -2.86
CA ILE A 130 6.14 3.95 -3.99
C ILE A 130 6.55 4.73 -5.25
N LEU A 131 6.99 5.97 -5.10
CA LEU A 131 7.34 6.85 -6.21
C LEU A 131 8.70 6.57 -6.84
N PHE A 132 9.70 6.20 -6.02
CA PHE A 132 11.09 6.19 -6.44
C PHE A 132 11.77 4.82 -6.38
N ASP A 133 11.28 3.91 -5.55
CA ASP A 133 11.92 2.61 -5.29
C ASP A 133 11.05 1.44 -5.79
N PHE A 134 9.79 1.69 -6.15
CA PHE A 134 8.90 0.66 -6.68
C PHE A 134 9.20 0.34 -8.15
N HIS A 135 10.11 -0.61 -8.34
CA HIS A 135 10.25 -1.34 -9.59
C HIS A 135 9.25 -2.49 -9.57
N SER A 136 8.14 -2.37 -10.30
CA SER A 136 7.49 -3.59 -10.83
C SER A 136 8.59 -4.41 -11.49
N LYS A 137 8.61 -5.73 -11.29
CA LYS A 137 9.54 -6.62 -11.99
C LYS A 137 9.22 -6.59 -13.50
N ASP A 138 9.59 -5.50 -14.16
CA ASP A 138 9.45 -5.28 -15.59
C ASP A 138 10.72 -5.81 -16.26
N GLU A 139 10.91 -7.14 -16.24
CA GLU A 139 11.71 -7.81 -17.29
C GLU A 139 10.86 -8.15 -18.53
N GLU A 140 9.56 -7.82 -18.54
CA GLU A 140 8.69 -7.91 -19.71
C GLU A 140 8.22 -6.53 -20.18
N ALA A 141 9.16 -5.70 -20.61
CA ALA A 141 8.93 -4.35 -21.13
C ALA A 141 8.23 -4.28 -22.51
N GLU A 142 7.69 -5.39 -23.06
CA GLU A 142 6.98 -5.37 -24.35
C GLU A 142 5.48 -5.72 -24.27
N ARG A 143 4.97 -6.11 -23.11
CA ARG A 143 3.52 -6.19 -22.86
C ARG A 143 3.21 -5.48 -21.57
N GLY A 144 2.95 -4.18 -21.67
CA GLY A 144 2.53 -3.37 -20.54
C GLY A 144 1.43 -4.10 -19.76
N VAL A 145 1.69 -4.37 -18.49
CA VAL A 145 0.79 -5.07 -17.55
C VAL A 145 -0.60 -4.42 -17.52
N TYR A 146 -0.71 -3.16 -17.95
CA TYR A 146 -1.95 -2.37 -17.97
C TYR A 146 -2.32 -1.72 -19.32
N GLY A 147 -1.79 -2.22 -20.44
CA GLY A 147 -2.13 -1.65 -21.75
C GLY A 147 -1.62 -0.21 -21.95
N PRO A 148 -2.03 0.48 -23.04
CA PRO A 148 -1.52 1.80 -23.37
C PRO A 148 -1.96 2.87 -22.35
N PRO A 149 -1.09 3.84 -22.00
CA PRO A 149 -1.41 4.92 -21.05
C PRO A 149 -2.64 5.71 -21.49
N MET A 150 -3.65 5.80 -20.63
CA MET A 150 -4.73 6.78 -20.80
C MET A 150 -4.28 8.15 -20.29
N LEU A 151 -3.61 8.90 -21.16
CA LEU A 151 -3.31 10.31 -20.94
C LEU A 151 -4.60 11.13 -21.15
N GLY A 152 -5.11 11.78 -20.10
CA GLY A 152 -6.26 12.68 -20.21
C GLY A 152 -7.28 12.61 -19.07
N VAL A 153 -7.13 11.70 -18.10
CA VAL A 153 -7.98 11.69 -16.91
C VAL A 153 -7.43 12.71 -15.91
N GLY A 154 -8.06 13.88 -15.86
CA GLY A 154 -7.78 14.85 -14.80
C GLY A 154 -8.15 14.24 -13.45
N PHE A 155 -7.17 14.08 -12.57
CA PHE A 155 -7.41 13.77 -11.17
C PHE A 155 -7.07 15.00 -10.34
N GLU A 156 -7.93 15.31 -9.38
CA GLU A 156 -7.70 16.42 -8.47
C GLU A 156 -7.15 15.85 -7.17
N VAL A 157 -5.93 16.27 -6.82
CA VAL A 157 -5.39 16.05 -5.48
C VAL A 157 -6.04 17.09 -4.58
N LEU A 158 -7.11 16.70 -3.88
CA LEU A 158 -7.80 17.59 -2.96
C LEU A 158 -6.91 17.85 -1.75
N MET A 159 -6.18 18.96 -1.80
CA MET A 159 -5.39 19.47 -0.69
C MET A 159 -6.32 19.79 0.49
N ARG A 160 -5.79 19.69 1.71
CA ARG A 160 -6.53 19.99 2.95
C ARG A 160 -7.20 21.37 2.93
N ASP A 161 -6.60 22.31 2.21
CA ASP A 161 -7.06 23.70 2.13
C ASP A 161 -8.23 23.89 1.15
N ASN A 162 -8.58 22.86 0.35
CA ASN A 162 -9.59 22.97 -0.70
C ASN A 162 -11.05 22.98 -0.18
N LEU A 163 -11.26 22.97 1.15
CA LEU A 163 -12.56 22.93 1.87
C LEU A 163 -13.51 21.76 1.50
N ALA A 164 -13.27 21.05 0.40
CA ALA A 164 -13.95 19.84 -0.04
C ALA A 164 -13.64 18.63 0.85
N VAL A 165 -12.52 18.69 1.59
CA VAL A 165 -12.09 17.67 2.53
C VAL A 165 -12.56 18.04 3.92
N LYS A 166 -13.59 17.36 4.43
CA LYS A 166 -14.05 17.52 5.83
C LYS A 166 -12.85 17.37 6.78
N ASN A 167 -12.76 18.22 7.80
CA ASN A 167 -11.80 18.02 8.89
C ASN A 167 -11.88 16.56 9.39
N ASP A 168 -10.73 15.89 9.48
CA ASP A 168 -10.57 14.45 9.75
C ASP A 168 -10.89 13.48 8.61
N SER A 169 -10.92 13.95 7.37
CA SER A 169 -10.82 13.10 6.18
C SER A 169 -9.37 12.87 5.79
N TYR A 170 -8.95 11.61 5.84
CA TYR A 170 -7.61 11.17 5.47
C TYR A 170 -7.70 9.76 4.91
N LEU A 171 -7.66 9.65 3.58
CA LEU A 171 -7.39 8.40 2.90
C LEU A 171 -6.20 8.68 2.01
N ARG A 172 -5.05 8.07 2.32
CA ARG A 172 -3.83 8.20 1.52
C ARG A 172 -3.83 7.06 0.51
N ILE A 173 -3.98 7.42 -0.75
CA ILE A 173 -3.92 6.50 -1.88
C ILE A 173 -2.76 6.97 -2.76
N ALA A 174 -1.85 6.06 -3.09
CA ALA A 174 -0.81 6.29 -4.07
C ALA A 174 -0.97 5.29 -5.22
N GLU A 175 -0.79 5.75 -6.46
CA GLU A 175 -0.84 4.90 -7.63
C GLU A 175 0.44 5.13 -8.46
N PRO A 176 1.34 4.15 -8.58
CA PRO A 176 2.66 4.34 -9.17
C PRO A 176 2.65 4.94 -10.58
N PHE A 177 1.67 4.60 -11.42
CA PHE A 177 1.63 5.01 -12.83
C PHE A 177 1.29 6.50 -13.01
N MET A 178 0.27 7.00 -12.32
CA MET A 178 -0.13 8.40 -12.30
C MET A 178 1.01 9.30 -11.83
N TRP A 179 1.80 8.80 -10.87
CA TRP A 179 2.88 9.58 -10.30
C TRP A 179 4.23 9.43 -11.00
N ARG A 180 4.48 8.37 -11.79
CA ARG A 180 5.67 8.31 -12.68
C ARG A 180 5.67 9.49 -13.64
N THR A 181 4.52 9.84 -14.23
CA THR A 181 4.36 11.03 -15.08
C THR A 181 4.72 12.34 -14.35
N VAL A 182 4.37 12.46 -13.07
CA VAL A 182 4.68 13.63 -12.23
C VAL A 182 6.15 13.63 -11.77
N GLY A 183 6.71 12.46 -11.47
CA GLY A 183 8.09 12.26 -11.06
C GLY A 183 9.08 12.55 -12.20
N GLU A 184 8.77 12.10 -13.42
CA GLU A 184 9.53 12.45 -14.63
C GLU A 184 9.48 13.97 -14.91
N PHE A 185 8.32 14.60 -14.68
CA PHE A 185 8.18 16.05 -14.80
C PHE A 185 9.00 16.83 -13.74
N ARG A 186 9.16 16.30 -12.52
CA ARG A 186 10.08 16.90 -11.51
C ARG A 186 11.56 16.67 -11.83
N LYS A 187 11.90 15.50 -12.38
CA LYS A 187 13.28 15.21 -12.83
C LYS A 187 13.68 16.11 -14.00
N SER A 188 12.77 16.41 -14.94
CA SER A 188 13.03 17.35 -16.03
C SER A 188 13.16 18.81 -15.57
N LEU A 189 12.59 19.15 -14.41
CA LEU A 189 12.72 20.46 -13.76
C LEU A 189 13.94 20.60 -12.83
N GLY A 190 14.79 19.57 -12.70
CA GLY A 190 16.03 19.64 -11.91
C GLY A 190 15.82 19.78 -10.39
N LEU A 191 14.61 19.52 -9.88
CA LEU A 191 14.31 19.56 -8.45
C LEU A 191 14.74 18.24 -7.81
N SER A 192 15.98 18.17 -7.32
CA SER A 192 16.48 17.07 -6.50
C SER A 192 15.94 17.13 -5.06
N ARG A 193 15.91 15.97 -4.39
CA ARG A 193 15.48 15.82 -2.99
C ARG A 193 16.14 16.90 -2.12
N CYS A 194 15.34 17.66 -1.37
CA CYS A 194 15.88 18.47 -0.28
C CYS A 194 16.45 17.51 0.77
N LYS A 195 17.73 17.74 1.11
CA LYS A 195 18.45 17.04 2.18
C LYS A 195 17.79 17.29 3.53
#